data_AF-A0A660SV62-F1
#
_entry.id   AF-A0A660SV62-F1
#
_cell.length_a   1.000
_cell.length_b   1.000
_cell.length_c   1.000
_cell.angle_alpha   90.00
_cell.angle_beta   90.00
_cell.angle_gamma   90.00
#
_symmetry.space_group_name_H-M   'P 1'
#
loop_
_entity.id
_entity.type
_entity.pdbx_description
1 polymer ?
#
loop_
_entity_poly.entity_id
_entity_poly.type
_entity_poly.pdbx_seq_one_letter_code
_entity_poly.pdbx_strand_id
1 'polypeptide(L)'
;SLGEAFAEGKDAEALILDLFAPQAPRFIDSKRVEFFCPCDSGMFERYLKGLSEEDRIEIREKGPFPLEITCQNCSSVYHFEESVIRKLLS
;
A
#
# COMPACT_ATOMS: atom_id res chain seq x y z
N SER A 1 -9.67 -7.90 -25.79
CA SER A 1 -9.80 -7.00 -24.62
C SER A 1 -8.52 -6.19 -24.44
N LEU A 2 -8.47 -5.16 -23.57
CA LEU A 2 -7.20 -4.45 -23.31
C LEU A 2 -6.12 -5.39 -22.74
N GLY A 3 -6.52 -6.32 -21.87
CA GLY A 3 -5.61 -7.31 -21.28
C GLY A 3 -4.96 -8.23 -22.32
N GLU A 4 -5.73 -8.73 -23.30
CA GLU A 4 -5.18 -9.53 -24.41
C GLU A 4 -4.19 -8.74 -25.26
N ALA A 5 -4.52 -7.49 -25.61
CA ALA A 5 -3.64 -6.68 -26.46
C ALA A 5 -2.28 -6.39 -25.78
N PHE A 6 -2.29 -6.11 -24.47
CA PHE A 6 -1.05 -5.97 -23.70
C PHE A 6 -0.30 -7.29 -23.58
N ALA A 7 -1.00 -8.42 -23.44
CA ALA A 7 -0.37 -9.74 -23.41
C ALA A 7 0.30 -10.13 -24.73
N GLU A 8 -0.22 -9.65 -25.86
CA GLU A 8 0.37 -9.79 -27.20
C GLU A 8 1.53 -8.80 -27.47
N GLY A 9 1.85 -7.94 -26.50
CA GLY A 9 2.98 -7.01 -26.58
C GLY A 9 2.65 -5.67 -27.23
N LYS A 10 1.38 -5.34 -27.49
CA LYS A 10 1.01 -3.97 -27.85
C LYS A 10 1.17 -3.08 -26.62
N ASP A 11 1.82 -1.94 -26.76
CA ASP A 11 1.83 -0.90 -25.72
C ASP A 11 0.64 0.07 -25.87
N ALA A 12 0.52 1.00 -24.93
CA ALA A 12 -0.58 1.95 -24.91
C ALA A 12 -0.52 2.93 -26.10
N GLU A 13 0.66 3.30 -26.58
CA GLU A 13 0.81 4.24 -27.70
C GLU A 13 0.37 3.57 -29.01
N ALA A 14 0.77 2.32 -29.23
CA ALA A 14 0.33 1.52 -30.37
C ALA A 14 -1.20 1.37 -30.39
N LEU A 15 -1.82 1.11 -29.24
CA LEU A 15 -3.28 1.05 -29.14
C LEU A 15 -3.96 2.39 -29.48
N ILE A 16 -3.40 3.51 -29.00
CA ILE A 16 -3.95 4.85 -29.27
C ILE A 16 -3.81 5.21 -30.75
N LEU A 17 -2.67 4.90 -31.37
CA LEU A 17 -2.44 5.14 -32.80
C LEU A 17 -3.36 4.26 -33.66
N ASP A 18 -3.54 3.00 -33.31
CA ASP A 18 -4.45 2.08 -34.01
C ASP A 18 -5.91 2.58 -33.95
N LEU A 19 -6.36 3.04 -32.78
CA LEU A 19 -7.76 3.42 -32.54
C LEU A 19 -8.11 4.82 -33.05
N PHE A 20 -7.17 5.77 -33.02
CA PHE A 20 -7.41 7.18 -33.31
C PHE A 20 -6.61 7.68 -34.52
N ALA A 21 -6.14 6.79 -35.41
CA ALA A 21 -5.38 7.15 -36.60
C ALA A 21 -6.00 8.32 -37.40
N PRO A 22 -7.32 8.40 -37.65
CA PRO A 22 -7.91 9.52 -38.40
C PRO A 22 -7.78 10.89 -37.71
N GLN A 23 -7.59 10.92 -36.39
CA GLN A 23 -7.45 12.13 -35.59
C GLN A 23 -6.00 12.59 -35.44
N ALA A 24 -5.03 11.83 -35.99
CA ALA A 24 -3.60 12.11 -35.91
C ALA A 24 -3.14 12.52 -34.50
N PRO A 25 -3.34 11.65 -33.48
CA PRO A 25 -3.02 11.97 -32.10
C PRO A 25 -1.51 12.23 -31.95
N ARG A 26 -1.17 13.17 -31.06
CA ARG A 26 0.22 13.51 -30.72
C ARG A 26 0.46 13.25 -29.25
N PHE A 27 1.43 12.40 -28.93
CA PHE A 27 1.88 12.18 -27.56
C PHE A 27 2.66 13.39 -27.06
N ILE A 28 2.32 13.85 -25.86
CA ILE A 28 2.92 15.04 -25.24
C ILE A 28 3.91 14.64 -24.15
N ASP A 29 3.64 13.53 -23.44
CA ASP A 29 4.43 13.05 -22.32
C ASP A 29 4.17 11.55 -22.10
N SER A 30 5.12 10.87 -21.47
CA SER A 30 4.99 9.48 -21.01
C SER A 30 5.61 9.36 -19.63
N LYS A 31 4.78 9.03 -18.64
CA LYS A 31 5.20 8.90 -17.25
C LYS A 31 5.01 7.47 -16.77
N ARG A 32 6.02 6.99 -16.05
CA ARG A 32 5.91 5.73 -15.32
C ARG A 32 4.83 5.86 -14.24
N VAL A 33 3.84 4.98 -14.30
CA VAL A 33 2.81 4.85 -13.27
C VAL A 33 3.08 3.56 -12.52
N GLU A 34 3.18 3.66 -11.20
CA GLU A 34 3.44 2.51 -10.34
C GLU A 34 2.54 2.53 -9.13
N PHE A 35 2.30 1.36 -8.56
CA PHE A 35 1.72 1.26 -7.24
C PHE A 35 2.71 1.81 -6.19
N PHE A 36 2.22 2.72 -5.34
CA PHE A 36 2.98 3.29 -4.25
C PHE A 36 2.10 3.43 -3.01
N CYS A 37 2.54 2.84 -1.89
CA CYS A 37 1.89 2.99 -0.59
C CYS A 37 2.87 3.65 0.39
N PRO A 38 2.52 4.78 1.03
CA PRO A 38 3.42 5.51 1.91
C PRO A 38 3.44 4.99 3.35
N CYS A 39 2.86 3.81 3.63
CA CYS A 39 2.80 3.30 5.00
C CYS A 39 4.18 2.89 5.50
N ASP A 40 4.41 3.12 6.79
CA ASP A 40 5.63 2.74 7.51
C ASP A 40 5.26 2.25 8.92
N SER A 41 6.23 1.68 9.64
CA SER A 41 5.99 1.20 11.00
C SER A 41 5.56 2.35 11.94
N GLY A 42 6.09 3.56 11.74
CA GLY A 42 5.78 4.74 12.54
C GLY A 42 4.33 5.19 12.42
N MET A 43 3.68 5.00 11.27
CA MET A 43 2.24 5.21 11.07
C MET A 43 1.43 4.33 12.01
N PHE A 44 1.77 3.04 12.10
CA PHE A 44 1.08 2.11 12.96
C PHE A 44 1.40 2.32 14.44
N GLU A 45 2.62 2.75 14.78
CA GLU A 45 2.93 3.18 16.15
C GLU A 45 2.05 4.36 16.60
N ARG A 46 1.80 5.33 15.72
CA ARG A 46 0.90 6.47 16.02
C ARG A 46 -0.53 6.00 16.22
N TYR A 47 -1.00 5.02 15.43
CA TYR A 47 -2.33 4.44 15.61
C TYR A 47 -2.45 3.68 16.93
N LEU A 48 -1.47 2.85 17.28
CA LEU A 48 -1.43 2.13 18.55
C LEU A 48 -1.48 3.09 19.76
N LYS A 49 -0.77 4.22 19.68
CA LYS A 49 -0.82 5.27 20.71
C LYS A 49 -2.16 6.00 20.80
N GLY A 50 -2.92 6.03 19.70
CA GLY A 50 -4.23 6.68 19.62
C GLY A 50 -5.40 5.80 20.03
N LEU A 51 -5.17 4.53 20.35
CA LEU A 51 -6.19 3.63 20.88
C LEU A 51 -6.69 4.08 22.27
N SER A 52 -7.85 3.57 22.68
CA SER A 52 -8.37 3.78 24.03
C SER A 52 -7.39 3.25 25.09
N GLU A 53 -7.46 3.79 26.31
CA GLU A 53 -6.60 3.31 27.40
C GLU A 53 -6.86 1.81 27.68
N GLU A 54 -8.11 1.38 27.62
CA GLU A 54 -8.52 -0.02 27.80
C GLU A 54 -7.85 -0.94 26.76
N ASP A 55 -7.94 -0.59 25.46
CA ASP A 55 -7.31 -1.36 24.39
C ASP A 55 -5.79 -1.39 24.54
N ARG A 56 -5.18 -0.26 24.90
CA ARG A 56 -3.73 -0.17 25.10
C ARG A 56 -3.25 -1.07 26.23
N ILE A 57 -3.98 -1.11 27.35
CA ILE A 57 -3.68 -2.00 28.48
C ILE A 57 -3.87 -3.45 28.07
N GLU A 58 -4.96 -3.77 27.38
CA GLU A 58 -5.22 -5.14 26.92
C GLU A 58 -4.11 -5.66 25.99
N ILE A 59 -3.75 -4.91 24.96
CA ILE A 59 -2.67 -5.26 24.03
C ILE A 59 -1.34 -5.40 24.78
N ARG A 60 -1.02 -4.47 25.69
CA ARG A 60 0.25 -4.46 26.42
C ARG A 60 0.40 -5.63 27.39
N GLU A 61 -0.67 -6.01 28.08
CA GLU A 61 -0.60 -7.04 29.13
C GLU A 61 -0.94 -8.45 28.62
N LYS A 62 -1.83 -8.57 27.63
CA LYS A 62 -2.31 -9.87 27.14
C LYS A 62 -1.75 -10.28 25.77
N GLY A 63 -1.22 -9.33 25.00
CA GLY A 63 -0.79 -9.60 23.62
C GLY A 63 -1.97 -9.78 22.66
N PRO A 64 -1.78 -10.43 21.50
CA PRO A 64 -0.69 -11.35 21.15
C PRO A 64 0.65 -10.66 20.85
N PHE A 65 1.74 -11.41 21.06
CA PHE A 65 3.09 -11.00 20.69
C PHE A 65 3.76 -12.02 19.75
N PRO A 66 4.46 -11.56 18.68
CA PRO A 66 4.52 -10.16 18.24
C PRO A 66 3.14 -9.67 17.79
N LEU A 67 2.87 -8.38 18.01
CA LEU A 67 1.66 -7.76 17.48
C LEU A 67 1.84 -7.59 15.98
N GLU A 68 0.98 -8.23 15.19
CA GLU A 68 1.00 -8.16 13.74
C GLU A 68 -0.04 -7.13 13.25
N ILE A 69 0.40 -6.21 12.39
CA ILE A 69 -0.49 -5.25 11.74
C ILE A 69 -0.31 -5.33 10.23
N THR A 70 -1.38 -5.65 9.51
CA THR A 70 -1.42 -5.69 8.05
C THR A 70 -2.03 -4.40 7.49
N CYS A 71 -1.26 -3.68 6.67
CA CYS A 71 -1.76 -2.49 5.97
C CYS A 71 -2.85 -2.89 4.96
N GLN A 72 -4.05 -2.31 5.10
CA GLN A 72 -5.18 -2.64 4.23
C GLN A 72 -5.02 -2.14 2.79
N ASN A 73 -4.07 -1.22 2.54
CA ASN A 73 -3.86 -0.64 1.22
C ASN A 73 -2.81 -1.39 0.38
N CYS A 74 -1.77 -1.94 1.02
CA CYS A 74 -0.65 -2.59 0.33
C CYS A 74 -0.32 -3.99 0.84
N SER A 75 -1.04 -4.49 1.85
CA SER A 75 -0.83 -5.78 2.47
C SER A 75 0.56 -5.98 3.10
N SER A 76 1.34 -4.91 3.29
CA SER A 76 2.59 -4.99 4.06
C SER A 76 2.27 -5.35 5.51
N VAL A 77 3.07 -6.26 6.07
CA VAL A 77 2.92 -6.78 7.43
C VAL A 77 4.01 -6.18 8.32
N TYR A 78 3.59 -5.58 9.44
CA TYR A 78 4.46 -4.97 10.45
C TYR A 78 4.37 -5.78 11.74
N HIS A 79 5.52 -6.16 12.29
CA HIS A 79 5.62 -6.93 13.53
C HIS A 79 6.19 -6.05 14.64
N PHE A 80 5.50 -6.01 15.78
CA PHE A 80 5.96 -5.31 16.97
C PHE A 80 6.19 -6.32 18.09
N GLU A 81 7.46 -6.52 18.45
CA GLU A 81 7.85 -7.38 19.56
C GLU A 81 7.26 -6.89 20.89
N GLU A 82 7.07 -7.80 21.83
CA GLU A 82 6.53 -7.49 23.16
C GLU A 82 7.27 -6.34 23.85
N SER A 83 8.60 -6.33 23.78
CA SER A 83 9.44 -5.29 24.37
C SER A 83 9.17 -3.90 23.76
N VAL A 84 8.87 -3.85 22.46
CA VAL A 84 8.52 -2.61 21.75
C VAL A 84 7.13 -2.16 22.18
N ILE A 85 6.14 -3.06 22.20
CA ILE A 85 4.77 -2.73 22.62
C ILE A 85 4.72 -2.24 24.07
N ARG A 86 5.42 -2.91 24.99
CA ARG A 86 5.49 -2.49 26.40
C ARG A 86 6.10 -1.10 26.56
N LYS A 87 7.08 -0.74 25.74
CA LYS A 87 7.67 0.61 25.73
C LYS A 87 6.79 1.64 25.02
N LEU A 88 6.10 1.24 23.95
CA LEU A 88 5.29 2.13 23.11
C LEU A 88 3.99 2.54 23.80
N LEU A 89 3.38 1.59 24.53
CA LEU A 89 2.08 1.74 25.18
C LEU A 89 2.17 1.94 26.70
N SER A 90 3.38 2.15 27.26
CA SER A 90 3.58 2.49 28.67
C SER A 90 2.75 3.71 29.08
#